data_AF-A0A2N3D8K0-F1
#
_entry.id   AF-A0A2N3D8K0-F1
#
_cell.length_a   1.000
_cell.length_b   1.000
_cell.length_c   1.000
_cell.angle_alpha   90.00
_cell.angle_beta   90.00
_cell.angle_gamma   90.00
#
_symmetry.space_group_name_H-M   'P 1'
#
loop_
_entity.id
_entity.type
_entity.pdbx_description
1 polymer ?
#
loop_
_entity_poly.entity_id
_entity_poly.type
_entity_poly.pdbx_seq_one_letter_code
_entity_poly.pdbx_strand_id
1 'polypeptide(L)'
;MNEPTLLDQSVKIAAGGVSAGGGFYALRWIIGWLTARHDRRESNLERQEGSIDEQWRALREELNRDRAEVRREAAAIKSRVAAMERQNEALRYAFHHVAGALIRLDPTNPALAQAEQMLARAFPLDFTLLGEDAPRNASAREDEIRS
;
A
#
# COMPACT_ATOMS: atom_id res chain seq x y z
N MET A 1 42.15 4.53 72.54
CA MET A 1 41.54 5.54 71.65
C MET A 1 40.73 4.76 70.62
N ASN A 2 39.41 4.68 70.80
CA ASN A 2 38.51 4.02 69.85
C ASN A 2 37.73 5.12 69.15
N GLU A 3 37.92 5.26 67.84
CA GLU A 3 37.12 6.15 67.00
C GLU A 3 35.71 5.56 66.85
N PRO A 4 34.64 6.32 67.17
CA PRO A 4 33.29 5.90 66.83
C PRO A 4 33.07 6.06 65.32
N THR A 5 32.79 4.94 64.68
CA THR A 5 32.48 4.76 63.27
C THR A 5 31.27 5.61 62.84
N LEU A 6 31.47 6.43 61.79
CA LEU A 6 30.43 7.22 61.10
C LEU A 6 29.26 6.37 60.57
N LEU A 7 29.43 5.05 60.49
CA LEU A 7 28.39 4.08 60.13
C LEU A 7 27.35 3.86 61.25
N ASP A 8 27.70 4.02 62.53
CA ASP A 8 26.73 3.86 63.63
C ASP A 8 25.79 5.08 63.76
N GLN A 9 26.24 6.24 63.31
CA GLN A 9 25.43 7.47 63.30
C GLN A 9 24.47 7.55 62.11
N SER A 10 24.86 7.08 60.92
CA SER A 10 23.97 7.08 59.75
C SER A 10 22.83 6.06 59.89
N VAL A 11 23.09 4.91 60.50
CA VAL A 11 22.05 3.91 60.79
C VAL A 11 21.07 4.40 61.87
N LYS A 12 21.53 5.17 62.87
CA LYS A 12 20.63 5.81 63.86
C LYS A 12 19.76 6.93 63.28
N ILE A 13 20.22 7.64 62.25
CA ILE A 13 19.42 8.67 61.57
C ILE A 13 18.38 8.03 60.64
N ALA A 14 18.65 6.84 60.08
CA ALA A 14 17.65 6.06 59.36
C ALA A 14 16.60 5.40 60.28
N ALA A 15 16.95 5.12 61.55
CA ALA A 15 16.03 4.51 62.52
C ALA A 15 15.25 5.52 63.40
N GLY A 16 15.67 6.80 63.44
CA GLY A 16 15.06 7.84 64.28
C GLY A 16 14.10 8.81 63.58
N GLY A 17 13.78 8.57 62.31
CA GLY A 17 13.09 9.53 61.43
C GLY A 17 11.61 9.26 61.13
N VAL A 18 10.91 8.43 61.91
CA VAL A 18 9.46 8.27 61.80
C VAL A 18 8.80 8.77 63.08
N SER A 19 8.78 10.08 63.25
CA SER A 19 7.78 10.69 64.12
C SER A 19 6.39 10.47 63.50
N ALA A 20 5.32 10.42 64.30
CA ALA A 20 3.97 10.08 63.85
C ALA A 20 3.41 10.95 62.70
N GLY A 21 4.04 12.08 62.37
CA GLY A 21 3.74 12.89 61.17
C GLY A 21 4.64 12.63 59.95
N GLY A 22 5.87 12.13 60.15
CA GLY A 22 6.87 11.92 59.09
C GLY A 22 6.59 10.70 58.21
N GLY A 23 6.04 9.63 58.79
CA GLY A 23 5.65 8.42 58.04
C GLY A 23 4.52 8.70 57.03
N PHE A 24 3.56 9.55 57.40
CA PHE A 24 2.49 9.97 56.50
C PHE A 24 3.02 10.84 55.35
N TYR A 25 3.99 11.72 55.62
CA TYR A 25 4.63 12.54 54.61
C TYR A 25 5.50 11.73 53.65
N ALA A 26 6.23 10.74 54.18
CA ALA A 26 7.01 9.80 53.38
C ALA A 26 6.10 8.95 52.48
N LEU A 27 4.99 8.44 53.02
CA LEU A 27 4.00 7.69 52.24
C LEU A 27 3.36 8.57 51.14
N ARG A 28 2.99 9.81 51.48
CA ARG A 28 2.46 10.80 50.53
C ARG A 28 3.45 11.09 49.40
N TRP A 29 4.74 11.23 49.72
CA TRP A 29 5.80 11.45 48.73
C TRP A 29 6.01 10.24 47.82
N ILE A 30 6.04 9.02 48.38
CA ILE A 30 6.16 7.78 47.61
C ILE A 30 4.96 7.61 46.67
N ILE A 31 3.74 7.87 47.14
CA ILE A 31 2.54 7.81 46.30
C ILE A 31 2.65 8.81 45.15
N GLY A 32 3.00 10.08 45.44
CA GLY A 32 3.16 11.10 44.41
C GLY A 32 4.25 10.75 43.37
N TRP A 33 5.35 10.14 43.81
CA TRP A 33 6.40 9.64 42.91
C TRP A 33 5.90 8.48 42.04
N LEU A 34 5.12 7.56 42.60
CA LEU A 34 4.55 6.42 41.88
C LEU A 34 3.53 6.89 40.82
N THR A 35 2.65 7.83 41.20
CA THR A 35 1.66 8.41 40.28
C THR A 35 2.34 9.18 39.15
N ALA A 36 3.32 10.04 39.46
CA ALA A 36 4.08 10.76 38.44
C ALA A 36 4.84 9.84 37.49
N ARG A 37 5.22 8.63 37.93
CA ARG A 37 5.82 7.61 37.07
C ARG A 37 4.78 6.87 36.22
N HIS A 38 3.56 6.70 36.73
CA HIS A 38 2.44 6.13 35.98
C HIS A 38 1.96 7.08 34.88
N ASP A 39 1.76 8.37 35.19
CA ASP A 39 1.36 9.41 34.23
C ASP A 39 2.36 9.56 33.08
N ARG A 40 3.66 9.34 33.35
CA ARG A 40 4.71 9.31 32.32
C ARG A 40 4.60 8.11 31.37
N ARG A 41 4.04 6.99 31.83
CA ARG A 41 3.82 5.81 30.97
C ARG A 41 2.58 6.01 30.10
N GLU A 42 1.49 6.53 30.67
CA GLU A 42 0.26 6.81 29.92
C GLU A 42 0.50 7.89 28.85
N SER A 43 1.14 9.01 29.19
CA SER A 43 1.48 10.05 28.20
C SER A 43 2.46 9.58 27.12
N ASN A 44 3.28 8.55 27.39
CA ASN A 44 4.14 7.95 26.38
C ASN A 44 3.39 6.94 25.51
N LEU A 45 2.35 6.28 26.03
CA LEU A 45 1.47 5.40 25.25
C LEU A 45 0.56 6.21 24.33
N GLU A 46 -0.05 7.30 24.82
CA GLU A 46 -0.87 8.20 24.00
C GLU A 46 -0.07 8.84 22.86
N ARG A 47 1.18 9.25 23.12
CA ARG A 47 2.08 9.77 22.06
C ARG A 47 2.42 8.70 21.02
N GLN A 48 2.67 7.46 21.46
CA GLN A 48 2.92 6.35 20.56
C GLN A 48 1.70 6.03 19.71
N GLU A 49 0.50 5.95 20.32
CA GLU A 49 -0.75 5.67 19.63
C GLU A 49 -1.08 6.76 18.59
N GLY A 50 -0.93 8.04 18.95
CA GLY A 50 -1.09 9.15 18.00
C GLY A 50 -0.12 9.08 16.82
N SER A 51 1.17 8.77 17.07
CA SER A 51 2.14 8.63 15.98
C SER A 51 1.91 7.41 15.08
N ILE A 52 1.33 6.33 15.62
CA ILE A 52 0.97 5.14 14.85
C ILE A 52 -0.21 5.47 13.93
N ASP A 53 -1.23 6.16 14.44
CA ASP A 53 -2.38 6.59 13.63
C ASP A 53 -2.00 7.56 12.51
N GLU A 54 -1.07 8.48 12.77
CA GLU A 54 -0.52 9.39 11.75
C GLU A 54 0.22 8.60 10.65
N GLN A 55 1.04 7.63 11.02
CA GLN A 55 1.73 6.76 10.05
C GLN A 55 0.74 5.94 9.22
N TRP A 56 -0.29 5.36 9.85
CA TRP A 56 -1.34 4.63 9.13
C TRP A 56 -2.18 5.52 8.22
N ARG A 57 -2.38 6.78 8.58
CA ARG A 57 -3.05 7.76 7.71
C ARG A 57 -2.17 8.10 6.51
N ALA A 58 -0.90 8.43 6.73
CA ALA A 58 0.05 8.73 5.67
C ALA A 58 0.18 7.57 4.67
N LEU A 59 0.34 6.35 5.19
CA LEU A 59 0.46 5.15 4.34
C LEU A 59 -0.81 4.90 3.52
N ARG A 60 -2.01 5.08 4.11
CA ARG A 60 -3.27 4.97 3.37
C ARG A 60 -3.40 6.03 2.29
N GLU A 61 -2.94 7.24 2.55
CA GLU A 61 -2.99 8.34 1.61
C GLU A 61 -2.01 8.14 0.43
N GLU A 62 -0.81 7.64 0.69
CA GLU A 62 0.14 7.21 -0.36
C GLU A 62 -0.45 6.08 -1.19
N LEU A 63 -0.93 5.02 -0.56
CA LEU A 63 -1.53 3.88 -1.27
C LEU A 63 -2.72 4.30 -2.14
N ASN A 64 -3.51 5.27 -1.69
CA ASN A 64 -4.64 5.80 -2.45
C ASN A 64 -4.18 6.64 -3.64
N ARG A 65 -3.11 7.43 -3.49
CA ARG A 65 -2.50 8.19 -4.59
C ARG A 65 -1.94 7.26 -5.66
N ASP A 66 -1.16 6.25 -5.25
CA ASP A 66 -0.56 5.28 -6.17
C ASP A 66 -1.64 4.48 -6.91
N ARG A 67 -2.68 4.03 -6.20
CA ARG A 67 -3.83 3.35 -6.82
C ARG A 67 -4.54 4.23 -7.84
N ALA A 68 -4.64 5.54 -7.58
CA ALA A 68 -5.27 6.46 -8.52
C ALA A 68 -4.38 6.67 -9.75
N GLU A 69 -3.06 6.77 -9.58
CA GLU A 69 -2.09 6.93 -10.66
C GLU A 69 -2.06 5.69 -11.56
N VAL A 70 -1.88 4.50 -10.99
CA VAL A 70 -1.89 3.22 -11.73
C VAL A 70 -3.19 3.05 -12.51
N ARG A 71 -4.35 3.42 -11.92
CA ARG A 71 -5.64 3.35 -12.64
C ARG A 71 -5.69 4.30 -13.84
N ARG A 72 -5.14 5.52 -13.72
CA ARG A 72 -5.09 6.47 -14.83
C ARG A 72 -4.19 5.97 -15.94
N GLU A 73 -3.01 5.44 -15.59
CA GLU A 73 -2.08 4.87 -16.55
C GLU A 73 -2.69 3.65 -17.26
N ALA A 74 -3.30 2.74 -16.52
CA ALA A 74 -3.98 1.58 -17.08
C ALA A 74 -5.12 1.99 -18.03
N ALA A 75 -5.91 3.00 -17.67
CA ALA A 75 -6.95 3.53 -18.54
C ALA A 75 -6.38 4.17 -19.82
N ALA A 76 -5.28 4.92 -19.70
CA ALA A 76 -4.60 5.53 -20.84
C ALA A 76 -4.04 4.46 -21.80
N ILE A 77 -3.39 3.42 -21.26
CA ILE A 77 -2.87 2.29 -22.07
C ILE A 77 -4.03 1.57 -22.76
N LYS A 78 -5.10 1.24 -22.04
CA LYS A 78 -6.29 0.57 -22.62
C LYS A 78 -6.88 1.38 -23.77
N SER A 79 -6.98 2.71 -23.62
CA SER A 79 -7.47 3.58 -24.70
C SER A 79 -6.57 3.61 -25.94
N ARG A 80 -5.25 3.59 -25.75
CA ARG A 80 -4.26 3.55 -26.83
C ARG A 80 -4.29 2.21 -27.57
N VAL A 81 -4.39 1.11 -26.84
CA VAL A 81 -4.54 -0.23 -27.42
C VAL A 81 -5.81 -0.31 -28.25
N ALA A 82 -6.95 0.10 -27.70
CA ALA A 82 -8.24 0.11 -28.43
C ALA A 82 -8.24 1.01 -29.67
N ALA A 83 -7.42 2.06 -29.69
CA ALA A 83 -7.24 2.91 -30.87
C ALA A 83 -6.35 2.22 -31.93
N MET A 84 -5.26 1.57 -31.51
CA MET A 84 -4.37 0.80 -32.39
C MET A 84 -5.09 -0.41 -33.01
N GLU A 85 -5.93 -1.12 -32.24
CA GLU A 85 -6.75 -2.22 -32.75
C GLU A 85 -7.69 -1.76 -33.86
N ARG A 86 -8.39 -0.64 -33.66
CA ARG A 86 -9.26 -0.05 -34.69
C ARG A 86 -8.49 0.36 -35.94
N GLN A 87 -7.29 0.92 -35.79
CA GLN A 87 -6.43 1.28 -36.92
C GLN A 87 -5.94 0.04 -37.69
N ASN A 88 -5.57 -1.03 -36.97
CA ASN A 88 -5.15 -2.29 -37.57
C ASN A 88 -6.30 -2.98 -38.33
N GLU A 89 -7.51 -2.96 -37.76
CA GLU A 89 -8.70 -3.49 -38.42
C GLU A 89 -9.04 -2.70 -39.69
N ALA A 90 -9.00 -1.36 -39.61
CA ALA A 90 -9.20 -0.50 -40.78
C ALA A 90 -8.15 -0.76 -41.88
N LEU A 91 -6.89 -0.95 -41.50
CA LEU A 91 -5.81 -1.28 -42.44
C LEU A 91 -6.03 -2.64 -43.09
N ARG A 92 -6.44 -3.66 -42.33
CA ARG A 92 -6.80 -4.98 -42.89
C ARG A 92 -7.98 -4.89 -43.83
N TYR A 93 -9.02 -4.13 -43.48
CA TYR A 93 -10.17 -3.93 -44.35
C TYR A 93 -9.76 -3.24 -45.66
N ALA A 94 -8.95 -2.19 -45.59
CA ALA A 94 -8.42 -1.51 -46.77
C ALA A 94 -7.55 -2.45 -47.63
N PHE A 95 -6.70 -3.25 -47.00
CA PHE A 95 -5.90 -4.26 -47.69
C PHE A 95 -6.78 -5.28 -48.39
N HIS A 96 -7.77 -5.87 -47.72
CA HIS A 96 -8.69 -6.84 -48.33
C HIS A 96 -9.52 -6.23 -49.47
N HIS A 97 -9.90 -4.96 -49.35
CA HIS A 97 -10.60 -4.26 -50.41
C HIS A 97 -9.73 -4.10 -51.67
N VAL A 98 -8.47 -3.66 -51.51
CA VAL A 98 -7.50 -3.53 -52.61
C VAL A 98 -7.09 -4.89 -53.16
N ALA A 99 -6.82 -5.85 -52.28
CA ALA A 99 -6.52 -7.24 -52.62
C ALA A 99 -7.65 -7.86 -53.44
N GLY A 100 -8.91 -7.66 -53.05
CA GLY A 100 -10.07 -8.15 -53.79
C GLY A 100 -10.17 -7.57 -55.20
N ALA A 101 -9.83 -6.29 -55.38
CA ALA A 101 -9.73 -5.68 -56.71
C ALA A 101 -8.55 -6.25 -57.52
N LEU A 102 -7.41 -6.49 -56.86
CA LEU A 102 -6.21 -7.01 -57.50
C LEU A 102 -6.34 -8.49 -57.90
N ILE A 103 -6.97 -9.34 -57.07
CA ILE A 103 -7.26 -10.76 -57.37
C ILE A 103 -8.13 -10.88 -58.63
N ARG A 104 -9.09 -9.96 -58.81
CA ARG A 104 -9.92 -9.93 -60.02
C ARG A 104 -9.13 -9.58 -61.29
N LEU A 105 -8.00 -8.89 -61.14
CA LEU A 105 -7.18 -8.41 -62.24
C LEU A 105 -6.00 -9.36 -62.54
N ASP A 106 -5.38 -9.91 -61.50
CA ASP A 106 -4.31 -10.92 -61.56
C ASP A 106 -4.43 -11.90 -60.37
N PRO A 107 -5.05 -13.08 -60.56
CA PRO A 107 -5.31 -14.04 -59.49
C PRO A 107 -4.08 -14.84 -59.03
N THR A 108 -2.95 -14.76 -59.75
CA THR A 108 -1.75 -15.58 -59.46
C THR A 108 -0.59 -14.75 -58.91
N ASN A 109 -0.85 -13.51 -58.52
CA ASN A 109 0.20 -12.57 -58.12
C ASN A 109 0.86 -12.98 -56.78
N PRO A 110 2.15 -13.36 -56.76
CA PRO A 110 2.85 -13.78 -55.55
C PRO A 110 3.05 -12.64 -54.54
N ALA A 111 3.01 -11.37 -55.00
CA ALA A 111 3.16 -10.21 -54.13
C ALA A 111 1.98 -10.07 -53.14
N LEU A 112 0.81 -10.59 -53.49
CA LEU A 112 -0.36 -10.54 -52.61
C LEU A 112 -0.22 -11.49 -51.40
N ALA A 113 0.22 -12.72 -51.65
CA ALA A 113 0.49 -13.70 -50.60
C ALA A 113 1.63 -13.23 -49.68
N GLN A 114 2.64 -12.57 -50.24
CA GLN A 114 3.72 -11.98 -49.46
C GLN A 114 3.24 -10.79 -48.61
N ALA A 115 2.38 -9.92 -49.14
CA ALA A 115 1.81 -8.79 -48.42
C ALA A 115 0.88 -9.24 -47.27
N GLU A 116 0.11 -10.32 -47.47
CA GLU A 116 -0.72 -10.92 -46.42
C GLU A 116 0.14 -11.50 -45.28
N GLN A 117 1.24 -12.21 -45.61
CA GLN A 117 2.19 -12.69 -44.60
C GLN A 117 2.87 -11.55 -43.84
N MET A 118 3.23 -10.46 -44.52
CA MET A 118 3.82 -9.28 -43.87
C MET A 118 2.82 -8.60 -42.93
N LEU A 119 1.55 -8.46 -43.32
CA LEU A 119 0.48 -7.91 -42.48
C LEU A 119 0.20 -8.80 -41.26
N ALA A 120 0.20 -10.12 -41.43
CA ALA A 120 0.01 -11.07 -40.34
C ALA A 120 1.16 -11.00 -39.32
N ARG A 121 2.40 -10.79 -39.78
CA ARG A 121 3.59 -10.66 -38.91
C ARG A 121 3.69 -9.29 -38.23
N ALA A 122 3.29 -8.21 -38.92
CA ALA A 122 3.35 -6.85 -38.40
C ALA A 122 2.30 -6.59 -37.32
N PHE A 123 1.16 -7.29 -37.38
CA PHE A 123 0.04 -7.13 -36.45
C PHE A 123 -0.48 -8.47 -35.92
N PRO A 124 0.26 -9.14 -35.00
CA PRO A 124 -0.26 -10.29 -34.28
C PRO A 124 -1.38 -9.82 -33.34
N LEU A 125 -2.62 -10.20 -33.62
CA LEU A 125 -3.73 -9.93 -32.71
C LEU A 125 -3.72 -11.00 -31.61
N ASP A 126 -3.31 -10.62 -30.40
CA ASP A 126 -3.51 -11.43 -29.20
C ASP A 126 -4.98 -11.28 -28.75
N PHE A 127 -5.85 -12.12 -29.31
CA PHE A 127 -7.25 -12.24 -28.85
C PHE A 127 -7.37 -12.79 -27.42
N THR A 128 -6.26 -13.17 -26.81
CA THR A 128 -6.16 -13.60 -25.41
C THR A 128 -6.53 -12.50 -24.42
N LEU A 129 -6.38 -11.21 -24.79
CA LEU A 129 -6.74 -10.08 -23.94
C LEU A 129 -8.22 -9.70 -23.98
N LEU A 130 -9.00 -10.21 -24.94
CA LEU A 130 -10.44 -9.90 -25.05
C LEU A 130 -11.33 -10.84 -24.21
N GLY A 131 -10.77 -11.91 -23.65
CA GLY A 131 -11.52 -12.96 -22.93
C GLY A 131 -11.48 -12.89 -21.40
N GLU A 132 -10.66 -12.02 -20.81
CA GLU A 132 -10.35 -12.07 -19.36
C GLU A 132 -10.88 -10.87 -18.55
N ASP A 133 -11.81 -10.10 -19.11
CA ASP A 133 -12.56 -9.04 -18.40
C ASP A 133 -13.93 -9.56 -17.85
N ALA A 134 -14.18 -10.88 -17.81
CA ALA A 134 -15.34 -11.46 -17.12
C ALA A 134 -15.10 -11.45 -15.58
N PRO A 135 -16.01 -10.88 -14.77
CA PRO A 135 -15.70 -10.37 -13.43
C PRO A 135 -15.44 -11.47 -12.40
N ARG A 136 -14.18 -11.85 -12.19
CA ARG A 136 -13.74 -12.65 -11.03
C ARG A 136 -13.65 -11.88 -9.71
N ASN A 137 -13.84 -10.56 -9.74
CA ASN A 137 -13.63 -9.68 -8.58
C ASN A 137 -14.93 -9.30 -7.84
N ALA A 138 -16.08 -9.79 -8.28
CA ALA A 138 -17.36 -9.54 -7.61
C ALA A 138 -17.64 -10.53 -6.47
N SER A 139 -17.22 -11.79 -6.58
CA SER A 139 -17.48 -12.82 -5.56
C SER A 139 -16.53 -12.78 -4.36
N ALA A 140 -15.34 -12.15 -4.49
CA ALA A 140 -14.36 -12.10 -3.40
C ALA A 140 -14.67 -11.04 -2.33
N ARG A 141 -15.66 -10.17 -2.54
CA ARG A 141 -16.03 -9.10 -1.59
C ARG A 141 -17.27 -9.39 -0.75
N GLU A 142 -18.06 -10.41 -1.11
CA GLU A 142 -19.26 -10.77 -0.35
C GLU A 142 -18.96 -11.72 0.82
N ASP A 143 -17.86 -12.47 0.77
CA ASP A 143 -17.45 -13.36 1.88
C ASP A 143 -16.74 -12.63 3.03
N GLU A 144 -16.17 -11.44 2.79
CA GLU A 144 -15.47 -10.67 3.83
C GLU A 144 -16.40 -9.77 4.67
N ILE A 145 -17.67 -9.61 4.26
CA ILE A 145 -18.67 -8.81 5.00
C ILE A 145 -19.57 -9.70 5.88
N ARG A 146 -19.50 -11.03 5.74
CA ARG A 146 -20.35 -11.99 6.47
C ARG A 146 -19.61 -12.85 7.52
N SER A 147 -18.32 -12.60 7.78
CA SER A 147 -17.59 -13.26 8.86
C SER A 147 -17.33 -12.36 10.06
#